data_AF-A0A1G9R4G7-F1
#
_entry.id   AF-A0A1G9R4G7-F1
#
_cell.length_a   1.000
_cell.length_b   1.000
_cell.length_c   1.000
_cell.angle_alpha   90.00
_cell.angle_beta   90.00
_cell.angle_gamma   90.00
#
_symmetry.space_group_name_H-M   'P 1'
#
loop_
_entity.id
_entity.type
_entity.pdbx_description
1 polymer ?
#
loop_
_entity_poly.entity_id
_entity_poly.type
_entity_poly.pdbx_seq_one_letter_code
_entity_poly.pdbx_strand_id
1 'polypeptide(L)' 'MLDYWKASLPQLSYADLITLVEDAERRIGSHVAGGNEINEYVQRQQALLELIQDELLRR' A
#
# COMPACT_ATOMS: atom_id res chain seq x y z
N MET A 1 -10.22 7.14 4.75
CA MET A 1 -9.78 6.26 3.64
C MET A 1 -8.89 5.14 4.16
N LEU A 2 -7.84 5.43 4.93
CA LEU A 2 -6.99 4.40 5.56
C LEU A 2 -7.74 3.50 6.56
N ASP A 3 -8.75 4.02 7.25
CA ASP A 3 -9.55 3.22 8.21
C ASP A 3 -10.34 2.08 7.54
N TYR A 4 -10.77 2.30 6.29
CA TYR A 4 -11.42 1.25 5.50
C TYR A 4 -10.44 0.11 5.20
N TRP A 5 -9.18 0.44 4.89
CA TRP A 5 -8.13 -0.54 4.67
C TRP A 5 -7.84 -1.32 5.95
N LYS A 6 -7.69 -0.64 7.11
CA LYS A 6 -7.49 -1.32 8.40
C LYS A 6 -8.58 -2.35 8.72
N ALA A 7 -9.83 -2.08 8.35
CA ALA A 7 -10.94 -3.03 8.53
C ALA A 7 -10.97 -4.18 7.50
N SER A 8 -10.39 -3.95 6.32
CA SER A 8 -10.45 -4.90 5.19
C SER A 8 -9.24 -5.83 5.11
N LEU A 9 -8.04 -5.34 5.43
CA LEU A 9 -6.79 -6.10 5.36
C LEU A 9 -6.81 -7.43 6.17
N PRO A 10 -7.41 -7.50 7.38
CA PRO A 10 -7.49 -8.76 8.12
C PRO A 10 -8.32 -9.85 7.42
N GLN A 11 -9.19 -9.48 6.48
CA GLN A 11 -10.06 -10.41 5.76
C GLN A 11 -9.41 -10.98 4.49
N LEU A 12 -8.27 -10.41 4.06
CA LEU A 12 -7.56 -10.82 2.86
C LEU A 12 -6.69 -12.04 3.11
N SER A 13 -6.46 -12.85 2.08
CA SER A 13 -5.50 -13.95 2.16
C SER A 13 -4.06 -13.43 2.18
N TYR A 14 -3.10 -14.26 2.57
CA TYR A 14 -1.67 -13.88 2.50
C TYR A 14 -1.26 -13.53 1.06
N ALA A 15 -1.74 -14.28 0.06
CA ALA A 15 -1.44 -14.02 -1.35
C ALA A 15 -2.02 -12.66 -1.83
N ASP A 16 -3.22 -12.30 -1.37
CA ASP A 16 -3.82 -11.01 -1.68
C ASP A 16 -3.03 -9.86 -1.05
N LEU A 17 -2.55 -10.02 0.19
CA LEU A 17 -1.71 -9.03 0.85
C LEU A 17 -0.38 -8.81 0.12
N ILE A 18 0.28 -9.89 -0.34
CA ILE A 18 1.50 -9.78 -1.16
C ILE A 18 1.22 -9.05 -2.48
N THR A 19 0.11 -9.39 -3.14
CA THR A 19 -0.30 -8.71 -4.38
C THR A 19 -0.51 -7.20 -4.16
N LEU A 20 -1.06 -6.81 -3.00
CA LEU A 20 -1.23 -5.40 -2.65
C LEU A 20 0.09 -4.68 -2.38
N VAL A 21 1.09 -5.35 -1.79
CA VAL A 21 2.45 -4.80 -1.64
C VAL A 21 3.04 -4.47 -3.01
N GLU A 22 3.03 -5.44 -3.92
CA GLU A 22 3.59 -5.27 -5.27
C GLU A 22 2.89 -4.15 -6.04
N ASP A 23 1.56 -4.03 -5.93
CA ASP A 23 0.81 -2.96 -6.58
C ASP A 23 1.13 -1.58 -5.99
N ALA A 24 1.25 -1.46 -4.67
CA ALA A 24 1.60 -0.21 -3.99
C ALA A 24 3.02 0.25 -4.38
N GLU A 25 4.00 -0.66 -4.37
CA GLU A 25 5.38 -0.36 -4.78
C GLU A 25 5.45 0.06 -6.25
N ARG A 26 4.73 -0.64 -7.14
CA ARG A 26 4.66 -0.29 -8.57
C ARG A 26 4.05 1.09 -8.79
N ARG A 27 2.99 1.46 -8.04
CA ARG A 27 2.36 2.79 -8.13
C ARG A 27 3.30 3.89 -7.65
N ILE A 28 3.98 3.67 -6.54
CA ILE A 28 4.99 4.61 -6.01
C ILE A 28 6.10 4.81 -7.04
N GLY A 29 6.71 3.71 -7.51
CA GLY A 29 7.80 3.74 -8.49
C GLY A 29 7.41 4.39 -9.81
N SER A 30 6.22 4.08 -10.33
CA SER A 30 5.71 4.69 -11.58
C SER A 30 5.47 6.18 -11.43
N HIS A 31 5.05 6.67 -10.26
CA HIS A 31 4.78 8.08 -10.04
C HIS A 31 6.09 8.88 -9.87
N VAL A 32 7.05 8.32 -9.12
CA VAL A 32 8.39 8.91 -8.93
C VAL A 32 9.16 8.96 -10.26
N ALA A 33 9.15 7.90 -11.06
CA ALA A 33 9.83 7.86 -12.35
C ALA A 33 9.26 8.84 -13.39
N GLY A 34 7.99 9.23 -13.24
CA GLY A 34 7.33 10.19 -14.11
C GLY A 34 7.69 11.66 -13.84
N GLY A 35 8.55 11.95 -12.86
CA GLY A 35 8.93 13.32 -12.47
C GLY A 35 7.77 14.12 -11.86
N ASN A 36 6.67 13.46 -11.50
CA ASN A 36 5.49 14.08 -10.93
C ASN A 36 5.57 13.91 -9.41
N GLU A 37 6.26 14.83 -8.74
CA GLU A 37 6.44 14.81 -7.28
C GLU A 37 5.18 15.30 -6.56
N ILE A 38 3.99 14.80 -6.93
CA ILE A 38 2.77 15.04 -6.14
C ILE A 38 2.93 14.26 -4.84
N ASN A 39 3.53 14.95 -3.87
CA ASN A 39 3.93 14.41 -2.58
C ASN A 39 2.75 13.71 -1.88
N GLU A 40 1.54 14.26 -1.97
CA GLU A 40 0.35 13.67 -1.36
C GLU A 40 -0.04 12.29 -1.92
N TYR A 41 0.10 12.05 -3.22
CA TYR A 41 -0.27 10.75 -3.79
C TYR A 41 0.71 9.68 -3.31
N VAL A 42 2.00 9.96 -3.41
CA VAL A 42 3.07 9.05 -2.96
C VAL A 42 2.96 8.79 -1.46
N GLN A 43 2.74 9.82 -0.64
CA GLN A 43 2.52 9.67 0.80
C GLN A 43 1.32 8.78 1.12
N ARG A 44 0.21 8.90 0.38
CA ARG A 44 -0.96 8.03 0.58
C ARG A 44 -0.66 6.58 0.20
N GLN A 45 0.10 6.34 -0.88
CA GLN A 45 0.51 4.99 -1.26
C GLN A 45 1.49 4.40 -0.25
N GLN A 46 2.42 5.20 0.30
CA GLN A 46 3.34 4.78 1.36
C GLN A 46 2.58 4.42 2.66
N ALA A 47 1.65 5.26 3.09
CA ALA A 47 0.82 4.96 4.26
C ALA A 47 -0.03 3.69 4.06
N LEU A 48 -0.48 3.41 2.84
CA LEU A 48 -1.18 2.17 2.52
C LEU A 48 -0.22 0.96 2.56
N LEU A 49 0.98 1.10 2.00
CA LEU A 49 2.02 0.08 2.00
C LEU A 49 2.41 -0.31 3.44
N GLU A 50 2.61 0.68 4.32
CA GLU A 50 2.88 0.46 5.74
C GLU A 50 1.77 -0.37 6.40
N LEU A 51 0.50 -0.05 6.16
CA LEU A 51 -0.62 -0.81 6.73
C LEU A 51 -0.67 -2.27 6.24
N ILE A 52 -0.35 -2.51 4.97
CA ILE A 52 -0.31 -3.86 4.41
C ILE A 52 0.84 -4.65 5.04
N GLN A 53 2.02 -4.03 5.18
CA GLN A 53 3.18 -4.64 5.81
C GLN A 53 2.96 -4.92 7.30
N ASP A 54 2.33 -4.02 8.03
CA ASP A 54 1.95 -4.23 9.43
C ASP A 54 1.02 -5.45 9.58
N GLU A 55 0.04 -5.61 8.69
CA GLU A 55 -0.84 -6.78 8.71
C GLU A 55 -0.09 -8.07 8.35
N LEU A 56 0.87 -8.03 7.41
CA LEU A 56 1.72 -9.17 7.09
C LEU A 56 2.61 -9.58 8.27
N LEU A 57 3.18 -8.62 9.00
CA LEU A 57 4.02 -8.87 10.19
C LEU A 57 3.21 -9.36 11.39
N ARG A 58 1.92 -9.00 11.47
CA ARG A 58 1.02 -9.43 12.54
C ARG A 58 0.64 -10.92 12.45
N ARG A 59 0.71 -11.52 11.24
CA ARG A 59 0.34 -12.92 10.98
C ARG A 59 1.49 -13.87 11.23
#